data_AF-H6N898-F1
#
_entry.id   AF-H6N898-F1
#
_cell.length_a   1.000
_cell.length_b   1.000
_cell.length_c   1.000
_cell.angle_alpha   90.00
_cell.angle_beta   90.00
_cell.angle_gamma   90.00
#
_symmetry.space_group_name_H-M   'P 1'
#
loop_
_entity.id
_entity.type
_entity.pdbx_description
1 polymer ?
#
loop_
_entity_poly.entity_id
_entity_poly.type
_entity_poly.pdbx_seq_one_letter_code
_entity_poly.pdbx_strand_id
1 'polypeptide(L)'
;MKSSFNKEKYEQAMMWCVVYDRSIKEILSKPVLSAAKTDEKWKKAWDKFKAGNESAGELKLEDISLKNSASDNRDAGGQSLSEWCTSKYEVKMYELGSETLSRKVEKRCGEDAGK
;
A
#
# COMPACT_ATOMS: atom_id res chain seq x y z
N MET A 1 -3.08 16.29 -36.59
CA MET A 1 -1.79 15.60 -36.82
C MET A 1 -1.96 14.16 -36.36
N LYS A 2 -2.11 13.18 -37.27
CA LYS A 2 -2.27 11.77 -36.88
C LYS A 2 -0.87 11.17 -36.73
N SER A 3 -0.41 11.01 -35.50
CA SER A 3 0.78 10.23 -35.19
C SER A 3 0.53 8.78 -35.59
N SER A 4 1.14 8.32 -36.68
CA SER A 4 1.19 6.89 -36.98
C SER A 4 2.10 6.20 -35.98
N PHE A 5 1.69 5.04 -35.47
CA PHE A 5 2.53 4.23 -34.62
C PHE A 5 3.82 3.86 -35.36
N ASN A 6 4.97 4.21 -34.79
CA ASN A 6 6.29 3.87 -35.33
C ASN A 6 6.93 2.82 -34.42
N LYS A 7 6.96 1.58 -34.90
CA LYS A 7 7.45 0.41 -34.17
C LYS A 7 8.91 0.56 -33.73
N GLU A 8 9.77 1.09 -34.59
CA GLU A 8 11.21 1.26 -34.33
C GLU A 8 11.46 2.27 -33.20
N LYS A 9 10.72 3.39 -33.19
CA LYS A 9 10.77 4.37 -32.08
C LYS A 9 10.23 3.79 -30.77
N TYR A 10 9.20 2.95 -30.84
CA TYR A 10 8.66 2.26 -29.68
C TYR A 10 9.67 1.26 -29.09
N GLU A 11 10.31 0.44 -29.92
CA GLU A 11 11.34 -0.51 -29.51
C GLU A 11 12.59 0.18 -28.94
N GLN A 12 13.02 1.29 -29.55
CA GLN A 12 14.09 2.12 -28.99
C GLN A 12 13.70 2.69 -27.62
N ALA A 13 12.49 3.23 -27.44
CA ALA A 13 12.05 3.72 -26.15
C ALA A 13 12.04 2.59 -25.08
N MET A 14 11.63 1.38 -25.46
CA MET A 14 11.64 0.22 -24.57
C MET A 14 13.05 -0.20 -24.13
N MET A 15 14.08 -0.04 -24.97
CA MET A 15 15.48 -0.32 -24.60
C MET A 15 16.02 0.61 -23.50
N TRP A 16 15.49 1.83 -23.39
CA TRP A 16 15.88 2.80 -22.37
C TRP A 16 14.97 2.76 -21.13
N CYS A 17 13.85 2.04 -21.19
CA CYS A 17 13.00 1.79 -20.04
C CYS A 17 13.63 0.74 -19.12
N VAL A 18 14.47 1.20 -18.20
CA VAL A 18 14.90 0.38 -17.06
C VAL A 18 13.68 0.15 -16.17
N VAL A 19 13.21 -1.10 -16.13
CA VAL A 19 12.11 -1.49 -15.22
C VAL A 19 12.65 -1.44 -13.80
N TYR A 20 12.14 -0.49 -13.03
CA TYR A 20 12.45 -0.40 -11.61
C TYR A 20 11.70 -1.51 -10.87
N ASP A 21 12.40 -2.61 -10.61
CA ASP A 21 11.87 -3.89 -10.09
C ASP A 21 11.76 -3.94 -8.56
N ARG A 22 12.01 -2.80 -7.89
CA ARG A 22 11.83 -2.69 -6.45
C ARG A 22 10.36 -2.86 -6.09
N SER A 23 10.15 -3.58 -5.02
CA SER A 23 8.87 -3.75 -4.36
C SER A 23 8.47 -2.48 -3.59
N ILE A 24 7.20 -2.36 -3.23
CA ILE A 24 6.73 -1.27 -2.38
C ILE A 24 7.52 -1.24 -1.08
N LYS A 25 7.76 -2.39 -0.44
CA LYS A 25 8.47 -2.44 0.84
C LYS A 25 9.90 -1.88 0.76
N GLU A 26 10.58 -2.10 -0.35
CA GLU A 26 11.97 -1.64 -0.57
C GLU A 26 12.08 -0.12 -0.81
N ILE A 27 10.97 0.56 -1.11
CA ILE A 27 10.98 2.01 -1.37
C ILE A 27 10.42 2.86 -0.23
N LEU A 28 9.84 2.24 0.80
CA LEU A 28 9.24 2.98 1.91
C LEU A 28 10.33 3.76 2.66
N SER A 29 10.06 5.03 2.94
CA SER A 29 11.02 5.89 3.66
C SER A 29 11.06 5.60 5.17
N LYS A 30 10.01 4.95 5.67
CA LYS A 30 9.81 4.66 7.09
C LYS A 30 9.77 3.15 7.35
N PRO A 31 10.25 2.70 8.53
CA PRO A 31 10.05 1.33 8.96
C PRO A 31 8.57 0.97 9.03
N VAL A 32 8.25 -0.26 8.67
CA VAL A 32 6.90 -0.82 8.79
C VAL A 32 6.75 -1.59 10.09
N LEU A 33 5.51 -1.70 10.57
CA LEU A 33 5.15 -2.58 11.66
C LEU A 33 5.56 -4.03 11.33
N SER A 34 6.01 -4.75 12.36
CA SER A 34 6.38 -6.16 12.19
C SER A 34 5.18 -6.99 11.72
N ALA A 35 5.43 -8.09 11.00
CA ALA A 35 4.38 -8.99 10.52
C ALA A 35 3.71 -9.82 11.64
N ALA A 36 3.97 -9.54 12.91
CA ALA A 36 3.32 -10.19 14.04
C ALA A 36 1.85 -9.74 14.13
N LYS A 37 0.95 -10.56 13.59
CA LYS A 37 -0.47 -10.26 13.33
C LYS A 37 -1.31 -9.82 14.55
N THR A 38 -0.83 -10.02 15.78
CA THR A 38 -1.57 -9.76 17.03
C THR A 38 -0.86 -8.80 17.98
N ASP A 39 0.19 -8.11 17.52
CA ASP A 39 0.88 -7.08 18.32
C ASP A 39 -0.07 -5.90 18.62
N GLU A 40 0.01 -5.33 19.83
CA GLU A 40 -0.75 -4.16 20.28
C GLU A 40 -0.54 -2.97 19.32
N LYS A 41 0.62 -2.89 18.66
CA LYS A 41 0.88 -1.89 17.62
C LYS A 41 -0.11 -1.98 16.45
N TRP A 42 -0.52 -3.17 16.02
CA TRP A 42 -1.51 -3.32 14.94
C TRP A 42 -2.90 -2.91 15.39
N LYS A 43 -3.25 -3.16 16.66
CA LYS A 43 -4.52 -2.70 17.24
C LYS A 43 -4.59 -1.18 17.29
N LYS A 44 -3.50 -0.52 17.69
CA LYS A 44 -3.39 0.95 17.65
C LYS A 44 -3.46 1.50 16.22
N ALA A 45 -2.76 0.86 15.27
CA ALA A 45 -2.83 1.23 13.86
C ALA A 45 -4.26 1.10 13.33
N TRP A 46 -4.98 0.06 13.74
CA TRP A 46 -6.39 -0.13 13.43
C TRP A 46 -7.28 0.97 13.99
N ASP A 47 -7.09 1.38 15.25
CA ASP A 47 -7.87 2.48 15.84
C ASP A 47 -7.68 3.80 15.06
N LYS A 48 -6.43 4.13 14.71
CA LYS A 48 -6.12 5.31 13.87
C LYS A 48 -6.71 5.17 12.48
N PHE A 49 -6.68 3.97 11.91
CA PHE A 49 -7.31 3.69 10.64
C PHE A 49 -8.80 3.99 10.71
N LYS A 50 -9.54 3.44 11.68
CA LYS A 50 -10.98 3.68 11.84
C LYS A 50 -11.30 5.17 12.03
N ALA A 51 -10.55 5.85 12.89
CA ALA A 51 -10.78 7.26 13.17
C ALA A 51 -10.51 8.20 11.97
N GLY A 52 -9.62 7.80 11.06
CA GLY A 52 -9.09 8.69 10.03
C GLY A 52 -9.10 8.14 8.61
N ASN A 53 -9.81 7.04 8.31
CA ASN A 53 -9.89 6.51 6.95
C ASN A 53 -10.82 7.34 6.07
N GLU A 54 -11.99 7.71 6.58
CA GLU A 54 -12.99 8.45 5.82
C GLU A 54 -12.51 9.86 5.42
N SER A 55 -11.69 10.50 6.25
CA SER A 55 -11.09 11.82 5.99
C SER A 55 -9.74 11.76 5.25
N ALA A 56 -9.30 10.59 4.80
CA ALA A 56 -7.96 10.41 4.22
C ALA A 56 -7.80 10.85 2.76
N GLY A 57 -8.85 11.36 2.11
CA GLY A 57 -8.83 11.76 0.70
C GLY A 57 -8.36 10.63 -0.21
N GLU A 58 -7.38 10.91 -1.08
CA GLU A 58 -6.81 9.94 -2.01
C GLU A 58 -6.13 8.73 -1.32
N LEU A 59 -5.77 8.86 -0.04
CA LEU A 59 -5.16 7.80 0.77
C LEU A 59 -6.20 6.96 1.52
N LYS A 60 -7.49 7.14 1.22
CA LYS A 60 -8.55 6.27 1.72
C LYS A 60 -8.35 4.84 1.22
N LEU A 61 -8.50 3.87 2.13
CA LEU A 61 -8.61 2.47 1.77
C LEU A 61 -10.09 2.12 1.62
N GLU A 62 -10.44 1.55 0.48
CA GLU A 62 -11.81 1.10 0.19
C GLU A 62 -11.98 -0.41 0.28
N ASP A 63 -10.89 -1.12 0.61
CA ASP A 63 -10.81 -2.57 0.66
C ASP A 63 -11.92 -3.16 1.54
N ILE A 64 -12.77 -3.98 0.92
CA ILE A 64 -13.97 -4.55 1.54
C ILE A 64 -13.59 -5.47 2.69
N SER A 65 -12.42 -6.13 2.62
CA SER A 65 -11.94 -7.00 3.69
C SER A 65 -11.73 -6.23 4.99
N LEU A 66 -11.26 -4.98 4.91
CA LEU A 66 -11.09 -4.08 6.04
C LEU A 66 -12.42 -3.49 6.53
N LYS A 67 -13.40 -3.30 5.65
CA LYS A 67 -14.72 -2.79 6.05
C LYS A 67 -15.54 -3.86 6.80
N ASN A 68 -15.36 -5.13 6.43
CA ASN A 68 -16.12 -6.26 6.97
C ASN A 68 -15.49 -6.90 8.22
N SER A 69 -14.20 -6.67 8.46
CA SER A 69 -13.51 -7.07 9.70
C SER A 69 -14.03 -6.21 10.86
N ALA A 70 -15.19 -6.60 11.38
CA ALA A 70 -15.92 -6.10 12.55
C ALA A 70 -15.43 -4.73 13.05
N SER A 71 -16.16 -3.66 12.71
CA SER A 71 -15.82 -2.26 13.01
C SER A 71 -15.41 -1.99 14.46
N ASP A 72 -15.79 -2.84 15.42
CA ASP A 72 -15.52 -2.64 16.84
C ASP A 72 -14.49 -3.60 17.45
N ASN A 73 -14.09 -4.67 16.75
CA ASN A 73 -13.10 -5.62 17.27
C ASN A 73 -11.68 -5.21 16.87
N ARG A 74 -10.91 -4.69 17.84
CA ARG A 74 -9.52 -4.24 17.64
C ARG A 74 -8.55 -5.36 17.29
N ASP A 75 -8.76 -6.56 17.81
CA ASP A 75 -7.91 -7.71 17.51
C ASP A 75 -8.10 -8.18 16.08
N ALA A 76 -9.35 -8.38 15.67
CA ALA A 76 -9.69 -8.80 14.30
C ALA A 76 -9.28 -7.74 13.27
N GLY A 77 -9.59 -6.47 13.55
CA GLY A 77 -9.22 -5.36 12.66
C GLY A 77 -7.71 -5.14 12.56
N GLY A 78 -6.98 -5.24 13.67
CA GLY A 78 -5.51 -5.20 13.67
C GLY A 78 -4.90 -6.31 12.83
N GLN A 79 -5.42 -7.54 12.98
CA GLN A 79 -5.00 -8.68 12.15
C GLN A 79 -5.29 -8.44 10.66
N SER A 80 -6.51 -8.02 10.32
CA SER A 80 -6.88 -7.76 8.92
C SER A 80 -6.04 -6.64 8.29
N LEU A 81 -5.72 -5.58 9.05
CA LEU A 81 -4.84 -4.52 8.57
C LEU A 81 -3.39 -5.02 8.36
N SER A 82 -2.89 -5.85 9.27
CA SER A 82 -1.57 -6.49 9.15
C SER A 82 -1.47 -7.38 7.90
N GLU A 83 -2.51 -8.19 7.66
CA GLU A 83 -2.61 -9.05 6.49
C GLU A 83 -2.70 -8.24 5.19
N TRP A 84 -3.52 -7.18 5.19
CA TRP A 84 -3.61 -6.26 4.06
C TRP A 84 -2.24 -5.65 3.75
N CYS A 85 -1.57 -5.08 4.75
CA CYS A 85 -0.24 -4.48 4.61
C CYS A 85 0.77 -5.48 4.04
N THR A 86 0.83 -6.69 4.61
CA THR A 86 1.77 -7.73 4.18
C THR A 86 1.51 -8.17 2.74
N SER A 87 0.25 -8.22 2.31
CA SER A 87 -0.12 -8.55 0.92
C SER A 87 0.37 -7.55 -0.12
N LYS A 88 0.70 -6.30 0.28
CA LYS A 88 1.12 -5.23 -0.64
C LYS A 88 2.63 -5.06 -0.72
N TYR A 89 3.39 -5.65 0.19
CA TYR A 89 4.82 -5.40 0.31
C TYR A 89 5.60 -5.80 -0.93
N GLU A 90 5.24 -6.92 -1.56
CA GLU A 90 5.93 -7.48 -2.73
C GLU A 90 5.44 -6.91 -4.07
N VAL A 91 4.39 -6.07 -4.06
CA VAL A 91 3.89 -5.41 -5.28
C VAL A 91 5.01 -4.57 -5.87
N LYS A 92 5.24 -4.67 -7.17
CA LYS A 92 6.35 -3.98 -7.83
C LYS A 92 5.99 -2.55 -8.19
N MET A 93 6.98 -1.66 -8.12
CA MET A 93 6.77 -0.25 -8.42
C MET A 93 6.44 0.05 -9.88
N TYR A 94 6.72 -0.87 -10.81
CA TYR A 94 6.27 -0.74 -12.20
C TYR A 94 4.79 -1.11 -12.40
N GLU A 95 4.12 -1.70 -11.42
CA GLU A 95 2.71 -2.07 -11.54
C GLU A 95 1.80 -0.84 -11.54
N LEU A 96 0.69 -0.90 -12.26
CA LEU A 96 -0.25 0.21 -12.37
C LEU A 96 -0.83 0.57 -11.00
N GLY A 97 -0.72 1.83 -10.61
CA GLY A 97 -1.23 2.33 -9.32
C GLY A 97 -0.33 2.05 -8.11
N SER A 98 0.87 1.48 -8.32
CA SER A 98 1.86 1.22 -7.28
C SER A 98 2.27 2.47 -6.50
N GLU A 99 2.34 3.64 -7.13
CA GLU A 99 2.71 4.90 -6.49
C GLU A 99 1.67 5.33 -5.44
N THR A 100 0.39 5.33 -5.81
CA THR A 100 -0.69 5.63 -4.86
C THR A 100 -0.78 4.55 -3.78
N LEU A 101 -0.56 3.28 -4.17
CA LEU A 101 -0.55 2.17 -3.22
C LEU A 101 0.59 2.29 -2.21
N SER A 102 1.79 2.70 -2.62
CA SER A 102 2.94 2.83 -1.73
C SER A 102 2.71 3.92 -0.67
N ARG A 103 2.12 5.06 -1.05
CA ARG A 103 1.72 6.12 -0.09
C ARG A 103 0.66 5.62 0.90
N LYS A 104 -0.29 4.79 0.43
CA LYS A 104 -1.28 4.15 1.30
C LYS A 104 -0.62 3.18 2.28
N VAL A 105 0.30 2.33 1.81
CA VAL A 105 1.08 1.41 2.65
C VAL A 105 1.91 2.19 3.67
N GLU A 106 2.61 3.25 3.26
CA GLU A 106 3.41 4.08 4.17
C GLU A 106 2.57 4.69 5.30
N LYS A 107 1.38 5.21 4.98
CA LYS A 107 0.46 5.80 5.97
C LYS A 107 -0.10 4.78 6.95
N ARG A 108 -0.40 3.56 6.50
CA ARG A 108 -1.21 2.57 7.26
C ARG A 108 -0.39 1.47 7.91
N CYS A 109 0.77 1.17 7.35
CA CYS A 109 1.62 0.05 7.75
C CYS A 109 2.92 0.52 8.43
N GLY A 110 3.21 1.82 8.42
CA GLY A 110 4.40 2.40 9.07
C GLY A 110 4.33 2.32 10.60
N GLU A 111 5.48 2.30 11.27
CA GLU A 111 5.54 2.26 12.73
C GLU A 111 4.79 3.42 13.43
N ASP A 112 4.69 4.58 12.78
CA ASP A 112 3.91 5.72 13.29
C ASP A 112 2.41 5.41 13.44
N ALA A 113 1.88 4.48 12.64
CA ALA A 113 0.51 4.02 12.79
C ALA A 113 0.30 3.28 14.12
N GLY A 114 1.30 2.53 14.60
CA GLY A 114 1.21 1.74 15.83
C GLY A 114 1.61 2.44 17.12
N LYS A 115 1.90 3.75 17.08
CA LYS A 115 2.23 4.56 18.27
C LYS A 115 0.99 4.97 19.06
#